data_AF-A0A5B9DAU9-F1
#
_entry.id   AF-A0A5B9DAU9-F1
#
_cell.length_a   1.000
_cell.length_b   1.000
_cell.length_c   1.000
_cell.angle_alpha   90.00
_cell.angle_beta   90.00
_cell.angle_gamma   90.00
#
_symmetry.space_group_name_H-M   'P 1'
#
loop_
_entity.id
_entity.type
_entity.pdbx_description
1 polymer ?
#
loop_
_entity_poly.entity_id
_entity_poly.type
_entity_poly.pdbx_seq_one_letter_code
_entity_poly.pdbx_strand_id
1 'polypeptide(L)'
;MANQLNITLSNGVELELDPEDLNKNFSMFIDKFLIPYFKESNDWNKTIISSISEIERISSKFDVSKGEIISKFLKNIESRLPTDIAELTGLDKIEILFENIDDYVESMVNIVSSGDSQEDIRLKIAKLVENLNLFELSELFIHFAKNKK
;
A
#
# COMPACT_ATOMS: atom_id res chain seq x y z
N MET A 1 4.61 33.32 -0.94
CA MET A 1 5.69 32.43 -1.42
C MET A 1 5.35 31.07 -0.86
N ALA A 2 5.05 30.07 -1.70
CA ALA A 2 4.77 28.73 -1.21
C ALA A 2 6.03 28.21 -0.50
N ASN A 3 5.89 27.81 0.77
CA ASN A 3 7.01 27.27 1.56
C ASN A 3 7.33 25.87 1.03
N GLN A 4 8.26 25.78 0.08
CA GLN A 4 8.75 24.49 -0.40
C GLN A 4 9.48 23.75 0.72
N LEU A 5 9.22 22.44 0.84
CA LEU A 5 9.85 21.56 1.81
C LEU A 5 10.84 20.63 1.12
N ASN A 6 12.11 20.79 1.42
CA ASN A 6 13.15 19.91 0.89
C ASN A 6 13.26 18.65 1.74
N ILE A 7 13.13 17.49 1.11
CA ILE A 7 13.30 16.19 1.74
C ILE A 7 14.33 15.37 0.99
N THR A 8 15.12 14.59 1.73
CA THR A 8 15.97 13.56 1.15
C THR A 8 15.26 12.22 1.33
N LEU A 9 15.10 11.49 0.24
CA LEU A 9 14.54 10.15 0.21
C LEU A 9 15.57 9.12 0.70
N SER A 10 15.11 7.93 1.09
CA SER A 10 15.99 6.84 1.52
C SER A 10 16.98 6.36 0.45
N ASN A 11 16.71 6.62 -0.84
CA ASN A 11 17.63 6.39 -1.94
C ASN A 11 18.62 7.55 -2.19
N GLY A 12 18.64 8.57 -1.34
CA GLY A 12 19.53 9.74 -1.44
C GLY A 12 19.04 10.83 -2.40
N VAL A 13 17.89 10.66 -3.06
CA VAL A 13 17.33 11.68 -3.96
C VAL A 13 16.65 12.79 -3.17
N GLU A 14 16.92 14.05 -3.53
CA GLU A 14 16.24 15.20 -2.96
C GLU A 14 14.96 15.56 -3.74
N LEU A 15 13.88 15.81 -2.99
CA LEU A 15 12.61 16.32 -3.50
C LEU A 15 12.30 17.67 -2.87
N GLU A 16 11.92 18.63 -3.71
CA GLU A 16 11.31 19.89 -3.28
C GLU A 16 9.79 19.71 -3.31
N LEU A 17 9.19 19.53 -2.15
CA LEU A 17 7.76 19.29 -2.01
C LEU A 17 7.00 20.59 -1.81
N ASP A 18 5.82 20.67 -2.42
CA ASP A 18 4.86 21.74 -2.23
C ASP A 18 3.76 21.27 -1.26
N PRO A 19 3.73 21.72 0.01
CA PRO A 19 2.74 21.25 0.98
C PRO A 19 1.28 21.45 0.54
N GLU A 20 1.04 22.41 -0.36
CA GLU A 20 -0.29 22.74 -0.87
C GLU A 20 -0.69 21.88 -2.09
N ASP A 21 0.26 21.21 -2.75
CA ASP A 21 0.03 20.37 -3.94
C ASP A 21 0.54 18.93 -3.76
N LEU A 22 -0.28 18.13 -3.07
CA LEU A 22 -0.02 16.70 -2.85
C LEU A 22 0.12 15.90 -4.16
N ASN A 23 -0.65 16.24 -5.21
CA ASN A 23 -0.61 15.50 -6.47
C ASN A 23 0.72 15.68 -7.19
N LYS A 24 1.24 16.90 -7.21
CA LYS A 24 2.57 17.18 -7.73
C LYS A 24 3.66 16.48 -6.92
N ASN A 25 3.53 16.46 -5.60
CA ASN A 25 4.48 15.73 -4.73
C ASN A 25 4.48 14.23 -5.01
N PHE A 26 3.31 13.61 -5.12
CA PHE A 26 3.20 12.19 -5.48
C PHE A 26 3.76 11.93 -6.87
N SER A 27 3.56 12.84 -7.83
CA SER A 27 4.17 12.74 -9.16
C SER A 27 5.69 12.64 -9.09
N MET A 28 6.30 13.59 -8.39
CA MET A 28 7.74 13.63 -8.21
C MET A 28 8.25 12.39 -7.48
N PHE A 29 7.53 11.93 -6.47
CA PHE A 29 7.87 10.72 -5.73
C PHE A 29 7.83 9.48 -6.62
N ILE A 30 6.78 9.32 -7.43
CA ILE A 30 6.65 8.18 -8.35
C ILE A 30 7.83 8.13 -9.33
N ASP A 31 8.17 9.27 -9.92
CA ASP A 31 9.22 9.35 -10.94
C ASP A 31 10.62 9.17 -10.37
N LYS A 32 10.87 9.65 -9.15
CA LYS A 32 12.20 9.71 -8.54
C LYS A 32 12.49 8.60 -7.52
N PHE A 33 11.47 7.90 -7.04
CA PHE A 33 11.61 6.81 -6.08
C PHE A 33 10.97 5.52 -6.58
N LEU A 34 9.66 5.52 -6.82
CA LEU A 34 8.90 4.29 -7.10
C LEU A 34 9.39 3.60 -8.39
N ILE A 35 9.44 4.32 -9.50
CA ILE A 35 9.86 3.77 -10.80
C ILE A 35 11.32 3.29 -10.77
N PRO A 36 12.30 4.09 -10.28
CA PRO A 36 13.68 3.63 -10.16
C PRO A 36 13.83 2.41 -9.24
N TYR A 37 13.14 2.40 -8.10
CA TYR A 37 13.21 1.29 -7.15
C TYR A 37 12.68 0.01 -7.77
N PHE A 38 11.59 0.06 -8.52
CA PHE A 38 11.09 -1.10 -9.26
C PHE A 38 12.03 -1.58 -10.35
N LYS A 39 12.65 -0.67 -11.11
CA LYS A 39 13.63 -1.06 -12.13
C LYS A 39 14.83 -1.81 -11.52
N GLU A 40 15.19 -1.48 -10.29
CA GLU A 40 16.27 -2.14 -9.56
C GLU A 40 15.82 -3.47 -8.92
N SER A 41 14.66 -3.46 -8.25
CA SER A 41 14.16 -4.63 -7.53
C SER A 41 13.54 -5.69 -8.44
N ASN A 42 12.99 -5.25 -9.58
CA ASN A 42 12.08 -6.00 -10.44
C ASN A 42 10.94 -6.70 -9.66
N ASP A 43 10.54 -6.10 -8.54
CA ASP A 43 9.59 -6.65 -7.59
C ASP A 43 8.63 -5.52 -7.19
N TRP A 44 7.40 -5.63 -7.67
CA TRP A 44 6.38 -4.61 -7.44
C TRP A 44 5.93 -4.57 -5.98
N ASN A 45 5.91 -5.72 -5.31
CA ASN A 45 5.49 -5.82 -3.92
C ASN A 45 6.46 -5.09 -3.01
N LYS A 46 7.75 -5.43 -3.16
CA LYS A 46 8.83 -4.74 -2.45
C LYS A 46 8.85 -3.24 -2.76
N THR A 47 8.52 -2.85 -3.99
CA THR A 47 8.51 -1.45 -4.42
C THR A 47 7.45 -0.64 -3.71
N ILE A 48 6.20 -1.11 -3.68
CA ILE A 48 5.12 -0.34 -3.05
C ILE A 48 5.27 -0.36 -1.52
N ILE A 49 5.67 -1.48 -0.90
CA ILE A 49 5.95 -1.52 0.55
C ILE A 49 6.99 -0.45 0.92
N SER A 50 8.08 -0.38 0.13
CA SER A 50 9.12 0.64 0.30
C SER A 50 8.57 2.05 0.05
N SER A 51 7.72 2.21 -0.96
CA SER A 51 7.09 3.50 -1.30
C SER A 51 6.13 3.99 -0.21
N ILE A 52 5.27 3.12 0.33
CA ILE A 52 4.36 3.45 1.43
C ILE A 52 5.16 3.79 2.68
N SER A 53 6.16 2.98 3.04
CA SER A 53 7.04 3.25 4.18
C SER A 53 7.72 4.62 4.08
N GLU A 54 8.15 4.97 2.87
CA GLU A 54 8.78 6.25 2.60
C GLU A 54 7.77 7.41 2.66
N ILE A 55 6.56 7.25 2.10
CA ILE A 55 5.46 8.22 2.21
C ILE A 55 5.05 8.41 3.68
N GLU A 56 4.96 7.35 4.48
CA GLU A 56 4.67 7.43 5.91
C GLU A 56 5.75 8.17 6.69
N ARG A 57 7.03 7.97 6.33
CA ARG A 57 8.16 8.69 6.92
C ARG A 57 8.02 10.20 6.71
N ILE A 58 7.58 10.60 5.52
CA ILE A 58 7.43 12.02 5.16
C ILE A 58 6.02 12.55 5.41
N SER A 59 5.07 11.71 5.81
CA SER A 59 3.66 12.07 6.01
C SER A 59 3.49 13.15 7.08
N SER A 60 4.36 13.14 8.09
CA SER A 60 4.39 14.12 9.18
C SER A 60 4.60 15.58 8.73
N LYS A 61 4.99 15.77 7.46
CA LYS A 61 5.22 17.08 6.86
C LYS A 61 3.99 17.65 6.17
N PHE A 62 2.94 16.86 6.05
CA PHE A 62 1.68 17.29 5.46
C PHE A 62 0.61 17.40 6.54
N ASP A 63 -0.30 18.36 6.39
CA ASP A 63 -1.45 18.54 7.28
C ASP A 63 -2.60 17.60 6.91
N VAL A 64 -2.28 16.32 6.71
CA VAL A 64 -3.24 15.25 6.39
C VAL A 64 -2.95 14.02 7.22
N SER A 65 -4.00 13.25 7.54
CA SER A 65 -3.82 11.99 8.26
C SER A 65 -3.01 10.99 7.45
N LYS A 66 -2.30 10.08 8.13
CA LYS A 66 -1.53 9.00 7.47
C LYS A 66 -2.39 8.15 6.54
N GLY A 67 -3.59 7.76 6.97
CA GLY A 67 -4.51 6.99 6.12
C GLY A 67 -4.91 7.76 4.86
N GLU A 68 -5.18 9.06 4.99
CA GLU A 68 -5.55 9.90 3.86
C GLU A 68 -4.39 10.11 2.87
N ILE A 69 -3.16 10.31 3.35
CA ILE A 69 -2.02 10.49 2.46
C ILE A 69 -1.70 9.23 1.67
N ILE A 70 -1.75 8.06 2.31
CA ILE A 70 -1.53 6.76 1.66
C ILE A 70 -2.62 6.52 0.62
N SER A 71 -3.89 6.74 0.98
CA SER A 71 -5.01 6.58 0.06
C SER A 71 -4.87 7.48 -1.17
N LYS A 72 -4.51 8.76 -0.99
CA LYS A 72 -4.29 9.69 -2.11
C LYS A 72 -3.08 9.29 -2.96
N PHE A 73 -2.02 8.79 -2.34
CA PHE A 73 -0.83 8.31 -3.06
C PHE A 73 -1.15 7.10 -3.94
N LEU A 74 -1.82 6.09 -3.39
CA LEU A 74 -2.23 4.90 -4.14
C LEU A 74 -3.17 5.26 -5.30
N LYS A 75 -4.11 6.19 -5.08
CA LYS A 75 -4.96 6.73 -6.17
C LYS A 75 -4.17 7.45 -7.25
N ASN A 76 -3.05 8.10 -6.91
CA ASN A 76 -2.18 8.77 -7.88
C ASN A 76 -1.35 7.78 -8.70
N ILE A 77 -0.96 6.66 -8.10
CA ILE A 77 -0.37 5.53 -8.83
C ILE A 77 -1.42 4.96 -9.79
N GLU A 78 -2.62 4.73 -9.28
CA GLU A 78 -3.75 4.17 -10.04
C GLU A 78 -4.12 5.01 -11.26
N SER A 79 -4.22 6.34 -11.11
CA SER A 79 -4.57 7.22 -12.24
C SER A 79 -3.51 7.30 -13.34
N ARG A 80 -2.30 6.78 -13.09
CA ARG A 80 -1.22 6.67 -14.08
C ARG A 80 -1.14 5.30 -14.73
N LEU A 81 -1.86 4.32 -14.19
CA LEU A 81 -1.98 3.05 -14.86
C LEU A 81 -2.83 3.26 -16.12
N PRO A 82 -2.48 2.60 -17.24
CA PRO A 82 -3.18 2.79 -18.52
C PRO A 82 -4.65 2.36 -18.52
N THR A 83 -5.15 1.83 -17.39
CA THR A 83 -6.52 1.38 -17.20
C THR A 83 -6.93 1.69 -15.75
N ASP A 84 -8.19 2.07 -15.53
CA ASP A 84 -8.76 2.24 -14.19
C ASP A 84 -8.63 0.91 -13.41
N ILE A 85 -8.23 0.98 -12.14
CA ILE A 85 -8.17 -0.20 -11.26
C ILE A 85 -9.57 -0.67 -10.87
N ALA A 86 -10.61 0.07 -11.21
CA ALA A 86 -11.99 -0.40 -11.25
C ALA A 86 -12.40 -1.01 -12.61
N GLU A 87 -11.56 -0.95 -13.67
CA GLU A 87 -11.84 -1.51 -15.01
C GLU A 87 -10.98 -2.69 -15.54
N LEU A 88 -9.77 -3.00 -15.05
CA LEU A 88 -9.08 -4.23 -15.55
C LEU A 88 -9.85 -5.52 -15.18
N THR A 89 -10.30 -6.30 -16.17
CA THR A 89 -11.00 -7.57 -15.95
C THR A 89 -10.15 -8.71 -16.50
N GLY A 90 -9.84 -9.67 -15.62
CA GLY A 90 -8.88 -10.76 -15.86
C GLY A 90 -7.47 -10.32 -15.47
N LEU A 91 -6.84 -11.00 -14.50
CA LEU A 91 -5.43 -10.92 -14.04
C LEU A 91 -4.78 -9.54 -13.77
N ASP A 92 -5.39 -8.41 -14.13
CA ASP A 92 -4.65 -7.19 -14.46
C ASP A 92 -4.97 -5.99 -13.54
N LYS A 93 -6.01 -6.07 -12.74
CA LYS A 93 -6.31 -5.08 -11.70
C LYS A 93 -5.56 -5.56 -10.51
N ILE A 94 -4.48 -4.89 -10.10
CA ILE A 94 -4.01 -4.96 -8.71
C ILE A 94 -4.36 -6.35 -8.13
N GLU A 95 -3.70 -7.43 -8.57
CA GLU A 95 -3.45 -8.51 -7.61
C GLU A 95 -2.69 -7.75 -6.53
N ILE A 96 -3.43 -7.16 -5.58
CA ILE A 96 -2.92 -6.08 -4.75
C ILE A 96 -1.72 -6.71 -4.14
N LEU A 97 -0.49 -6.38 -4.51
CA LEU A 97 0.67 -6.38 -3.63
C LEU A 97 0.96 -7.64 -2.75
N PHE A 98 0.20 -8.71 -2.92
CA PHE A 98 -0.31 -9.62 -1.90
C PHE A 98 -0.71 -10.91 -2.65
N GLU A 99 -0.65 -12.03 -1.96
CA GLU A 99 -1.40 -13.24 -2.31
C GLU A 99 -2.88 -12.88 -2.55
N ASN A 100 -3.59 -13.65 -3.38
CA ASN A 100 -5.01 -13.41 -3.64
C ASN A 100 -5.72 -13.23 -2.29
N ILE A 101 -6.57 -12.19 -2.12
CA ILE A 101 -7.33 -12.01 -0.87
C ILE A 101 -8.08 -13.31 -0.54
N ASP A 102 -8.52 -14.05 -1.56
CA ASP A 102 -9.11 -15.36 -1.39
C ASP A 102 -8.12 -16.38 -0.77
N ASP A 103 -6.83 -16.34 -1.10
CA ASP A 103 -5.78 -17.19 -0.50
C ASP A 103 -5.53 -16.82 0.97
N TYR A 104 -5.54 -15.52 1.30
CA TYR A 104 -5.48 -15.05 2.69
C TYR A 104 -6.70 -15.52 3.47
N VAL A 105 -7.89 -15.37 2.89
CA VAL A 105 -9.15 -15.83 3.49
C VAL A 105 -9.14 -17.35 3.66
N GLU A 106 -8.72 -18.11 2.65
CA GLU A 106 -8.59 -19.56 2.70
C GLU A 106 -7.60 -19.99 3.78
N SER A 107 -6.43 -19.33 3.86
CA SER A 107 -5.44 -19.57 4.90
C SER A 107 -5.99 -19.28 6.30
N MET A 108 -6.74 -18.19 6.47
CA MET A 108 -7.42 -17.88 7.73
C MET A 108 -8.48 -18.92 8.08
N VAL A 109 -9.28 -19.36 7.11
CA VAL A 109 -10.29 -20.42 7.31
C VAL A 109 -9.61 -21.73 7.72
N ASN A 110 -8.51 -22.10 7.08
CA ASN A 110 -7.73 -23.29 7.41
C ASN A 110 -7.12 -23.21 8.82
N ILE A 111 -6.59 -22.05 9.20
CA ILE A 111 -6.06 -21.82 10.56
C ILE A 111 -7.18 -21.89 11.61
N VAL A 112 -8.35 -21.29 11.34
CA VAL A 112 -9.47 -21.31 12.30
C VAL A 112 -10.10 -22.71 12.38
N SER A 113 -10.04 -23.49 11.31
CA SER A 113 -10.64 -24.84 11.22
C SER A 113 -9.69 -25.96 11.65
N SER A 114 -8.45 -25.66 12.04
CA SER A 114 -7.40 -26.65 12.35
C SER A 114 -7.64 -27.45 13.64
N GLY A 115 -8.58 -27.04 14.48
CA GLY A 115 -8.82 -27.63 15.79
C GLY A 115 -7.81 -27.20 16.87
N ASP A 116 -6.95 -26.21 16.57
CA ASP A 116 -5.99 -25.63 17.51
C ASP A 116 -6.69 -24.88 18.67
N SER A 117 -5.92 -24.59 19.73
CA SER A 117 -6.39 -23.73 20.81
C SER A 117 -6.67 -22.30 20.31
N GLN A 118 -7.55 -21.55 20.98
CA GLN A 118 -7.80 -20.16 20.60
C GLN A 118 -6.54 -19.28 20.65
N GLU A 119 -5.61 -19.58 21.54
CA GLU A 119 -4.36 -18.84 21.65
C GLU A 119 -3.46 -19.07 20.43
N ASP A 120 -3.32 -20.33 20.01
CA ASP A 120 -2.54 -20.71 18.84
C ASP A 120 -3.15 -20.15 17.54
N ILE A 121 -4.48 -20.18 17.41
CA ILE A 121 -5.19 -19.57 16.29
C ILE A 121 -4.86 -18.08 16.20
N ARG A 122 -4.96 -17.34 17.32
CA ARG A 122 -4.64 -15.90 17.35
C ARG A 122 -3.20 -15.61 16.94
N LEU A 123 -2.24 -16.41 17.42
CA LEU A 123 -0.83 -16.24 17.05
C LEU A 123 -0.57 -16.54 15.58
N LYS A 124 -1.20 -17.57 15.01
CA LYS A 124 -1.06 -17.92 13.59
C LYS A 124 -1.68 -16.86 12.69
N ILE A 125 -2.87 -16.35 13.04
CA ILE A 125 -3.51 -15.25 12.30
C ILE A 125 -2.68 -13.97 12.41
N ALA A 126 -2.18 -13.63 13.60
CA ALA A 126 -1.34 -12.45 13.79
C ALA A 126 -0.09 -12.47 12.91
N LYS A 127 0.58 -13.62 12.80
CA LYS A 127 1.73 -13.81 11.90
C LYS A 127 1.35 -13.69 10.43
N LEU A 128 0.21 -14.26 10.03
CA LEU A 128 -0.27 -14.19 8.65
C LEU A 128 -0.47 -12.73 8.22
N VAL A 129 -1.02 -11.89 9.10
CA VAL A 129 -1.33 -10.48 8.79
C VAL A 129 -0.25 -9.48 9.19
N GLU A 130 0.86 -9.91 9.81
CA GLU A 130 1.85 -8.97 10.37
C GLU A 130 2.52 -8.11 9.31
N ASN A 131 2.65 -8.65 8.10
CA ASN A 131 3.27 -7.98 6.97
C ASN A 131 2.26 -7.17 6.15
N LEU A 132 0.98 -7.20 6.53
CA LEU A 132 -0.06 -6.46 5.83
C LEU A 132 -0.04 -5.00 6.25
N ASN A 133 -0.02 -4.10 5.27
CA ASN A 133 -0.17 -2.67 5.52
C ASN A 133 -1.66 -2.29 5.73
N LEU A 134 -1.91 -1.06 6.19
CA LEU A 134 -3.27 -0.61 6.55
C LEU A 134 -4.28 -0.68 5.40
N PHE A 135 -3.82 -0.46 4.17
CA PHE A 135 -4.68 -0.57 2.98
C PHE A 135 -5.09 -2.03 2.77
N GLU A 136 -4.14 -2.95 2.91
CA GLU A 136 -4.31 -4.40 2.72
C GLU A 136 -5.27 -5.00 3.75
N LEU A 137 -5.09 -4.60 5.02
CA LEU A 137 -6.02 -4.93 6.10
C LEU A 137 -7.42 -4.37 5.84
N SER A 138 -7.52 -3.15 5.28
CA SER A 138 -8.81 -2.53 4.96
C SER A 138 -9.55 -3.31 3.87
N GLU A 139 -8.85 -3.72 2.82
CA GLU A 139 -9.41 -4.54 1.74
C GLU A 139 -9.86 -5.92 2.26
N LEU A 140 -9.06 -6.56 3.12
CA LEU A 140 -9.42 -7.81 3.78
C LEU A 140 -10.69 -7.68 4.64
N PHE A 141 -10.80 -6.60 5.43
CA PHE A 141 -12.01 -6.35 6.23
C PHE A 141 -13.23 -6.05 5.37
N ILE A 142 -13.06 -5.30 4.27
CA ILE A 142 -14.13 -5.05 3.30
C ILE A 142 -14.60 -6.37 2.67
N HIS A 143 -13.66 -7.25 2.30
CA HIS A 143 -13.98 -8.56 1.75
C HIS A 143 -14.81 -9.39 2.74
N PHE A 144 -14.37 -9.52 4.00
CA PHE A 144 -15.15 -10.22 5.03
C PHE A 144 -16.52 -9.60 5.29
N ALA A 145 -16.62 -8.26 5.28
CA ALA A 145 -17.88 -7.56 5.49
C ALA A 145 -18.88 -7.77 4.33
N LYS A 146 -18.39 -7.81 3.08
CA LYS A 146 -19.21 -8.11 1.90
C LYS A 146 -19.68 -9.57 1.85
N ASN A 147 -18.85 -10.50 2.34
CA ASN A 147 -19.12 -11.94 2.31
C ASN A 147 -19.85 -12.47 3.56
N LYS A 148 -20.18 -11.61 4.54
CA LYS A 148 -21.16 -11.94 5.58
C LYS A 148 -22.58 -11.96 4.98
N LYS A 149 -23.03 -13.15 4.57
CA LYS A 149 -24.46 -13.50 4.51
C LYS A 149 -24.89 -14.17 5.80
#